data_AF-A0AAN8A828-F1
#
_entry.id   AF-A0AAN8A828-F1
#
_cell.length_a   1.000
_cell.length_b   1.000
_cell.length_c   1.000
_cell.angle_alpha   90.00
_cell.angle_beta   90.00
_cell.angle_gamma   90.00
#
_symmetry.space_group_name_H-M   'P 1'
#
loop_
_entity.id
_entity.type
_entity.pdbx_description
1 polymer ?
#
loop_
_entity_poly.entity_id
_entity_poly.type
_entity_poly.pdbx_seq_one_letter_code
_entity_poly.pdbx_strand_id
1 'polypeptide(L)'
;MKLSVTTLTGLTSLFLFVSDAFVLPTLFEQTFSTLNDESGILEDYCTDEELLASFTDYVSEFSFKPHLPYFLKPMVDSEKLQNSIKFDDLNSTVYDLYNIAKESEKKYGHPTRIIGSKGHWKTIKYILDQFSEMKDYYEVSLQTFDALSGKITAFNLTDFKTNKPIENITAFSLSPPVKPFIGKLIEIPNLGCSDADFEAVKSFDAFASYHGDKIALIERGVCPFGLKSELAGKHGFKGVVIYDNEPENFDGLHGTLGEPTEHTVSTIGVSYEVGQSLIDSIMLDPDYLLYFAMDSFVKKIKTKNIIADTKHGDPNNIVALGAHTDSVEEGPGINDDGSGTISLLTVAKQLTHYKIKNKVRFAWWSAEEEGLLGSNFYAYNLTQEENSKIRVFMDYDMMASPNYEYEIYDANNIDHPKGSEELKNLYIDYYKSKDLNYTLVPFDGRSDYVGFIENGIPAGGIAAGAEKNNLFNGGVLDKCYHLLCDDMNNLSWDAFMVNTKLIAHSVATFARSFDGFPERQNVNGTSMGITTATTTITTKGNRYGMAEPLFKYRADKLIV
;
A
#
# COMPACT_ATOMS: atom_id res chain seq x y z
N MET A 1 -35.53 10.60 -55.96
CA MET A 1 -35.02 11.77 -56.71
C MET A 1 -33.48 11.68 -56.64
N LYS A 2 -32.83 10.99 -57.60
CA LYS A 2 -31.92 11.56 -58.65
C LYS A 2 -30.98 12.65 -58.11
N LEU A 3 -29.64 12.58 -58.24
CA LEU A 3 -28.82 12.21 -59.40
C LEU A 3 -27.36 11.82 -59.01
N SER A 4 -26.74 11.04 -59.91
CA SER A 4 -25.35 10.56 -59.97
C SER A 4 -24.46 11.52 -60.77
N VAL A 5 -23.13 11.54 -60.53
CA VAL A 5 -22.10 11.75 -61.58
C VAL A 5 -20.81 10.95 -61.26
N THR A 6 -20.16 10.55 -62.34
CA THR A 6 -19.28 9.40 -62.60
C THR A 6 -17.80 9.81 -62.81
N THR A 7 -16.87 8.93 -62.43
CA THR A 7 -15.57 8.53 -63.09
C THR A 7 -14.64 9.56 -63.77
N LEU A 8 -13.31 9.44 -63.54
CA LEU A 8 -12.38 8.76 -64.48
C LEU A 8 -10.93 8.69 -63.93
N THR A 9 -10.30 7.52 -64.07
CA THR A 9 -8.87 7.21 -63.87
C THR A 9 -8.20 6.92 -65.22
N GLY A 10 -6.88 7.18 -65.34
CA GLY A 10 -5.99 6.58 -66.35
C GLY A 10 -5.03 7.60 -67.00
N LEU A 11 -3.77 7.67 -66.56
CA LEU A 11 -2.56 6.95 -67.06
C LEU A 11 -2.03 7.43 -68.43
N THR A 12 -0.79 7.94 -68.45
CA THR A 12 0.25 7.55 -69.42
C THR A 12 1.66 7.85 -68.91
N SER A 13 2.45 6.77 -68.86
CA SER A 13 3.91 6.58 -68.80
C SER A 13 4.70 7.32 -69.92
N LEU A 14 6.03 7.49 -69.97
CA LEU A 14 7.11 6.47 -69.98
C LEU A 14 8.49 7.17 -70.23
N PHE A 15 9.55 6.84 -69.44
CA PHE A 15 11.00 6.63 -69.75
C PHE A 15 11.81 7.65 -70.61
N LEU A 16 13.16 7.83 -70.60
CA LEU A 16 14.40 7.26 -70.01
C LEU A 16 15.56 8.25 -70.32
N PHE A 17 16.46 8.51 -69.35
CA PHE A 17 17.96 8.64 -69.38
C PHE A 17 18.66 9.54 -70.43
N VAL A 18 19.76 10.27 -70.13
CA VAL A 18 21.13 9.81 -69.77
C VAL A 18 21.92 10.91 -69.00
N SER A 19 22.91 10.44 -68.25
CA SER A 19 23.97 11.01 -67.38
C SER A 19 24.77 12.24 -67.91
N ASP A 20 25.63 12.98 -67.19
CA ASP A 20 26.42 12.87 -65.94
C ASP A 20 26.74 14.31 -65.46
N ALA A 21 26.89 14.54 -64.13
CA ALA A 21 27.96 15.34 -63.48
C ALA A 21 27.61 15.77 -62.04
N PHE A 22 28.31 15.16 -61.09
CA PHE A 22 28.79 15.65 -59.78
C PHE A 22 28.26 17.01 -59.26
N VAL A 23 27.60 17.01 -58.08
CA VAL A 23 28.13 17.44 -56.76
C VAL A 23 27.13 16.96 -55.68
N LEU A 24 27.59 16.13 -54.74
CA LEU A 24 26.88 15.78 -53.51
C LEU A 24 27.14 16.86 -52.44
N PRO A 25 26.12 17.32 -51.68
CA PRO A 25 26.36 18.09 -50.48
C PRO A 25 26.64 17.14 -49.31
N THR A 26 27.89 17.11 -48.87
CA THR A 26 28.29 16.71 -47.52
C THR A 26 28.28 17.93 -46.59
N LEU A 27 28.07 17.63 -45.30
CA LEU A 27 28.37 18.43 -44.11
C LEU A 27 27.33 19.49 -43.68
N PHE A 28 26.68 19.20 -42.57
CA PHE A 28 26.60 20.15 -41.47
C PHE A 28 26.96 19.41 -40.17
N GLU A 29 28.25 19.42 -39.85
CA GLU A 29 28.75 19.12 -38.52
C GLU A 29 29.71 20.25 -38.12
N GLN A 30 29.33 20.90 -37.01
CA GLN A 30 30.17 21.60 -36.02
C GLN A 30 31.10 22.75 -36.45
N THR A 31 30.95 23.88 -35.74
CA THR A 31 31.83 24.27 -34.61
C THR A 31 31.28 25.57 -33.99
N PHE A 32 30.73 25.53 -32.76
CA PHE A 32 31.40 25.86 -31.49
C PHE A 32 32.11 27.22 -31.45
N SER A 33 31.57 28.18 -30.68
CA SER A 33 32.13 28.50 -29.35
C SER A 33 31.38 29.65 -28.64
N THR A 34 31.05 29.35 -27.38
CA THR A 34 30.97 30.22 -26.19
C THR A 34 29.98 31.39 -26.17
N LEU A 35 28.98 31.29 -25.29
CA LEU A 35 28.90 32.07 -24.04
C LEU A 35 27.77 31.54 -23.14
N ASN A 36 28.17 31.04 -21.97
CA ASN A 36 27.48 30.84 -20.70
C ASN A 36 25.95 31.04 -20.65
N ASP A 37 25.22 29.95 -20.37
CA ASP A 37 24.24 29.96 -19.27
C ASP A 37 24.01 28.52 -18.77
N GLU A 38 24.79 28.13 -17.76
CA GLU A 38 24.55 26.94 -16.95
C GLU A 38 23.40 27.24 -15.97
N SER A 39 22.14 27.00 -16.37
CA SER A 39 21.00 26.95 -15.43
C SER A 39 19.70 26.39 -16.03
N GLY A 40 19.78 25.59 -17.11
CA GLY A 40 18.60 25.03 -17.75
C GLY A 40 18.57 23.51 -17.65
N ILE A 41 17.51 22.97 -17.04
CA ILE A 41 17.17 21.54 -16.94
C ILE A 41 17.74 20.85 -15.67
N LEU A 42 17.46 21.42 -14.50
CA LEU A 42 17.44 20.75 -13.21
C LEU A 42 16.44 21.53 -12.35
N GLU A 43 15.24 20.97 -12.14
CA GLU A 43 14.24 21.26 -11.09
C GLU A 43 12.81 21.08 -11.65
N ASP A 44 12.31 19.84 -11.60
CA ASP A 44 10.88 19.59 -11.37
C ASP A 44 10.70 18.29 -10.55
N TYR A 45 11.66 18.06 -9.63
CA TYR A 45 11.52 17.06 -8.57
C TYR A 45 10.99 17.79 -7.34
N CYS A 46 9.70 18.11 -7.35
CA CYS A 46 9.01 18.54 -6.13
C CYS A 46 9.08 17.41 -5.10
N THR A 47 10.07 17.48 -4.20
CA THR A 47 9.69 17.60 -2.80
C THR A 47 8.84 18.86 -2.74
N ASP A 48 7.53 18.72 -2.57
CA ASP A 48 6.64 19.85 -2.30
C ASP A 48 7.02 20.44 -0.93
N GLU A 49 8.19 21.06 -0.83
CA GLU A 49 8.67 21.74 0.37
C GLU A 49 7.72 22.87 0.73
N GLU A 50 7.04 23.50 -0.24
CA GLU A 50 5.97 24.48 0.03
C GLU A 50 4.74 23.86 0.69
N LEU A 51 4.32 22.67 0.27
CA LEU A 51 3.16 21.99 0.86
C LEU A 51 3.55 21.40 2.22
N LEU A 52 4.75 20.80 2.33
CA LEU A 52 5.37 20.38 3.59
C LEU A 52 5.55 21.54 4.60
N ALA A 53 5.95 22.73 4.13
CA ALA A 53 6.08 23.96 4.95
C ALA A 53 4.71 24.59 5.28
N SER A 54 3.69 24.40 4.43
CA SER A 54 2.33 24.84 4.74
C SER A 54 1.69 24.08 5.91
N PHE A 55 2.23 22.91 6.29
CA PHE A 55 1.79 22.19 7.49
C PHE A 55 2.37 22.77 8.80
N THR A 56 3.37 23.65 8.75
CA THR A 56 3.99 24.23 9.96
C THR A 56 3.39 25.55 10.44
N ASP A 57 2.60 26.25 9.62
CA ASP A 57 1.95 27.51 10.01
C ASP A 57 0.43 27.35 10.07
N TYR A 58 -0.06 26.69 11.13
CA TYR A 58 -1.49 26.44 11.32
C TYR A 58 -2.08 27.30 12.46
N VAL A 59 -2.32 28.58 12.18
CA VAL A 59 -3.32 29.39 12.90
C VAL A 59 -4.02 30.31 11.91
N SER A 60 -5.14 29.86 11.32
CA SER A 60 -6.05 30.75 10.61
C SER A 60 -7.27 31.07 11.47
N GLU A 61 -7.58 32.36 11.56
CA GLU A 61 -8.75 32.91 12.22
C GLU A 61 -10.01 32.49 11.46
N PHE A 62 -10.80 31.57 12.02
CA PHE A 62 -12.13 31.24 11.50
C PHE A 62 -13.21 31.28 12.58
N SER A 63 -14.37 31.74 12.12
CA SER A 63 -15.63 31.97 12.84
C SER A 63 -16.00 30.84 13.80
N PHE A 64 -15.80 31.08 15.09
CA PHE A 64 -16.21 30.21 16.19
C PHE A 64 -17.75 30.15 16.26
N LYS A 65 -18.38 29.07 15.80
CA LYS A 65 -19.63 28.64 16.43
C LYS A 65 -19.21 27.91 17.70
N PRO A 66 -19.45 28.45 18.92
CA PRO A 66 -19.01 27.78 20.12
C PRO A 66 -19.76 26.46 20.25
N HIS A 67 -19.02 25.36 20.16
CA HIS A 67 -19.50 24.05 20.57
C HIS A 67 -19.97 24.12 22.02
N LEU A 68 -20.99 23.33 22.36
CA LEU A 68 -21.47 23.22 23.74
C LEU A 68 -20.28 22.86 24.65
N PRO A 69 -20.00 23.61 25.74
CA PRO A 69 -18.90 23.30 26.65
C PRO A 69 -18.92 21.84 27.10
N TYR A 70 -17.76 21.18 27.18
CA TYR A 70 -17.67 19.75 27.45
C TYR A 70 -18.49 19.30 28.68
N PHE A 71 -18.45 20.07 29.76
CA PHE A 71 -19.18 19.77 30.99
C PHE A 71 -20.72 19.86 30.87
N LEU A 72 -21.27 20.40 29.79
CA LEU A 72 -22.71 20.41 29.51
C LEU A 72 -23.15 19.32 28.52
N LYS A 73 -22.21 18.65 27.84
CA LYS A 73 -22.52 17.57 26.90
C LYS A 73 -23.10 16.34 27.65
N PRO A 74 -24.06 15.61 27.06
CA PRO A 74 -24.53 14.33 27.61
C PRO A 74 -23.43 13.27 27.56
N MET A 75 -23.51 12.25 28.41
CA MET A 75 -22.63 11.08 28.31
C MET A 75 -22.84 10.38 26.96
N VAL A 76 -21.76 9.89 26.33
CA VAL A 76 -21.83 9.15 25.07
C VAL A 76 -22.78 7.96 25.21
N ASP A 77 -23.63 7.81 24.21
CA ASP A 77 -24.66 6.80 24.16
C ASP A 77 -24.61 6.12 22.80
N SER A 78 -24.60 4.79 22.81
CA SER A 78 -24.34 4.01 21.61
C SER A 78 -25.43 4.18 20.56
N GLU A 79 -26.70 4.11 20.97
CA GLU A 79 -27.82 4.23 20.03
C GLU A 79 -27.89 5.65 19.44
N LYS A 80 -27.68 6.68 20.27
CA LYS A 80 -27.67 8.07 19.78
C LYS A 80 -26.49 8.37 18.85
N LEU A 81 -25.30 7.85 19.14
CA LEU A 81 -24.14 8.04 18.26
C LEU A 81 -24.36 7.32 16.92
N GLN A 82 -24.86 6.07 16.94
CA GLN A 82 -25.25 5.35 15.71
C GLN A 82 -26.29 6.12 14.89
N ASN A 83 -27.34 6.63 15.54
CA ASN A 83 -28.41 7.35 14.87
C ASN A 83 -27.96 8.70 14.28
N SER A 84 -26.82 9.23 14.73
CA SER A 84 -26.24 10.45 14.19
C SER A 84 -25.45 10.24 12.89
N ILE A 85 -25.09 9.00 12.55
CA ILE A 85 -24.43 8.68 11.29
C ILE A 85 -25.45 8.79 10.14
N LYS A 86 -25.18 9.67 9.17
CA LYS A 86 -26.05 9.95 8.03
C LYS A 86 -25.37 9.61 6.71
N PHE A 87 -26.18 9.13 5.76
CA PHE A 87 -25.76 8.88 4.39
C PHE A 87 -25.15 10.14 3.74
N ASP A 88 -25.80 11.30 3.88
CA ASP A 88 -25.34 12.54 3.24
C ASP A 88 -23.95 12.96 3.74
N ASP A 89 -23.64 12.72 5.02
CA ASP A 89 -22.31 13.01 5.58
C ASP A 89 -21.25 12.13 4.90
N LEU A 90 -21.45 10.80 4.88
CA LEU A 90 -20.53 9.87 4.22
C LEU A 90 -20.38 10.16 2.72
N ASN A 91 -21.48 10.36 2.02
CA ASN A 91 -21.50 10.60 0.58
C ASN A 91 -20.79 11.91 0.19
N SER A 92 -20.92 12.96 1.01
CA SER A 92 -20.18 14.20 0.77
C SER A 92 -18.67 13.99 0.89
N THR A 93 -18.21 13.24 1.89
CA THR A 93 -16.79 12.96 2.11
C THR A 93 -16.22 12.00 1.05
N VAL A 94 -17.01 11.04 0.56
CA VAL A 94 -16.64 10.20 -0.60
C VAL A 94 -16.34 11.07 -1.82
N TYR A 95 -17.21 12.04 -2.11
CA TYR A 95 -17.00 12.97 -3.23
C TYR A 95 -15.76 13.84 -3.04
N ASP A 96 -15.53 14.36 -1.83
CA ASP A 96 -14.34 15.14 -1.52
C ASP A 96 -13.06 14.32 -1.70
N LEU A 97 -13.03 13.09 -1.16
CA LEU A 97 -11.85 12.22 -1.21
C LEU A 97 -11.52 11.78 -2.64
N TYR A 98 -12.54 11.47 -3.46
CA TYR A 98 -12.32 11.18 -4.87
C TYR A 98 -11.75 12.37 -5.63
N ASN A 99 -12.26 13.59 -5.41
CA ASN A 99 -11.69 14.78 -6.03
C ASN A 99 -10.27 15.09 -5.54
N ILE A 100 -9.95 14.73 -4.29
CA ILE A 100 -8.58 14.78 -3.79
C ILE A 100 -7.68 13.80 -4.55
N ALA A 101 -8.11 12.56 -4.77
CA ALA A 101 -7.35 11.58 -5.55
C ALA A 101 -7.09 12.06 -6.99
N LYS A 102 -8.05 12.77 -7.60
CA LYS A 102 -7.90 13.36 -8.94
C LYS A 102 -6.76 14.37 -9.07
N GLU A 103 -6.30 14.96 -7.96
CA GLU A 103 -5.19 15.91 -7.99
C GLU A 103 -3.86 15.26 -8.40
N SER A 104 -3.78 13.94 -8.37
CA SER A 104 -2.66 13.13 -8.87
C SER A 104 -2.73 12.86 -10.39
N GLU A 105 -3.86 13.11 -11.07
CA GLU A 105 -4.09 12.75 -12.48
C GLU A 105 -3.00 13.30 -13.42
N LYS A 106 -2.53 14.53 -13.19
CA LYS A 106 -1.52 15.16 -14.05
C LYS A 106 -0.23 14.33 -14.12
N LYS A 107 0.14 13.63 -13.04
CA LYS A 107 1.39 12.88 -12.92
C LYS A 107 1.22 11.40 -13.23
N TYR A 108 0.10 10.81 -12.81
CA TYR A 108 -0.12 9.36 -12.90
C TYR A 108 -1.03 8.97 -14.08
N GLY A 109 -1.75 9.91 -14.68
CA GLY A 109 -2.71 9.65 -15.76
C GLY A 109 -4.09 9.21 -15.27
N HIS A 110 -4.25 8.98 -13.97
CA HIS A 110 -5.49 8.62 -13.29
C HIS A 110 -5.51 9.13 -11.83
N PRO A 111 -6.67 9.12 -11.16
CA PRO A 111 -6.76 9.42 -9.73
C PRO A 111 -6.00 8.39 -8.90
N THR A 112 -5.29 8.86 -7.88
CA THR A 112 -4.62 8.01 -6.88
C THR A 112 -4.19 8.83 -5.67
N ARG A 113 -4.10 8.17 -4.52
CA ARG A 113 -3.55 8.70 -3.28
C ARG A 113 -2.29 7.95 -2.83
N ILE A 114 -1.58 7.28 -3.76
CA ILE A 114 -0.28 6.67 -3.48
C ILE A 114 0.65 7.62 -2.76
N ILE A 115 1.42 7.09 -1.82
CA ILE A 115 2.26 7.89 -0.94
C ILE A 115 3.17 8.87 -1.68
N GLY A 116 3.25 10.09 -1.17
CA GLY A 116 4.01 11.17 -1.79
C GLY A 116 3.39 11.78 -3.05
N SER A 117 2.24 11.28 -3.52
CA SER A 117 1.44 11.94 -4.55
C SER A 117 0.75 13.20 -4.02
N LYS A 118 0.22 14.02 -4.92
CA LYS A 118 -0.56 15.21 -4.54
C LYS A 118 -1.86 14.82 -3.84
N GLY A 119 -2.51 13.73 -4.28
CA GLY A 119 -3.70 13.16 -3.64
C GLY A 119 -3.43 12.71 -2.22
N HIS A 120 -2.28 12.06 -1.97
CA HIS A 120 -1.87 11.66 -0.62
C HIS A 120 -1.77 12.85 0.34
N TRP A 121 -0.96 13.85 -0.01
CA TRP A 121 -0.76 15.02 0.84
C TRP A 121 -2.02 15.85 1.04
N LYS A 122 -2.87 15.93 0.00
CA LYS A 122 -4.17 16.60 0.12
C LYS A 122 -5.16 15.81 1.00
N THR A 123 -5.05 14.50 1.08
CA THR A 123 -5.85 13.67 2.00
C THR A 123 -5.45 13.94 3.44
N ILE A 124 -4.15 13.93 3.72
CA ILE A 124 -3.61 14.32 5.03
C ILE A 124 -4.10 15.72 5.40
N LYS A 125 -3.97 16.68 4.48
CA LYS A 125 -4.46 18.05 4.70
C LYS A 125 -5.96 18.10 4.95
N TYR A 126 -6.77 17.38 4.19
CA TYR A 126 -8.21 17.37 4.35
C TYR A 126 -8.62 16.90 5.75
N ILE A 127 -8.03 15.79 6.23
CA ILE A 127 -8.26 15.29 7.59
C ILE A 127 -7.89 16.35 8.63
N LEU A 128 -6.71 16.98 8.51
CA LEU A 128 -6.28 18.05 9.42
C LEU A 128 -7.24 19.26 9.41
N ASP A 129 -7.71 19.65 8.23
CA ASP A 129 -8.67 20.74 8.08
C ASP A 129 -10.00 20.39 8.79
N GLN A 130 -10.50 19.14 8.68
CA GLN A 130 -11.69 18.70 9.44
C GLN A 130 -11.47 18.80 10.96
N PHE A 131 -10.30 18.39 11.47
CA PHE A 131 -10.02 18.48 12.90
C PHE A 131 -9.80 19.91 13.40
N SER A 132 -9.41 20.84 12.53
CA SER A 132 -9.30 22.25 12.90
C SER A 132 -10.64 22.85 13.38
N GLU A 133 -11.76 22.34 12.85
CA GLU A 133 -13.13 22.71 13.25
C GLU A 133 -13.55 22.09 14.59
N MET A 134 -12.81 21.09 15.07
CA MET A 134 -13.08 20.30 16.29
C MET A 134 -11.98 20.46 17.35
N LYS A 135 -11.16 21.52 17.23
CA LYS A 135 -9.99 21.77 18.08
C LYS A 135 -10.32 22.02 19.56
N ASP A 136 -11.57 22.26 19.92
CA ASP A 136 -12.00 22.35 21.32
C ASP A 136 -12.18 20.96 21.96
N TYR A 137 -12.39 19.92 21.14
CA TYR A 137 -12.60 18.54 21.58
C TYR A 137 -11.37 17.65 21.37
N TYR A 138 -10.62 17.87 20.29
CA TYR A 138 -9.45 17.07 19.92
C TYR A 138 -8.14 17.84 20.01
N GLU A 139 -7.08 17.10 20.31
CA GLU A 139 -5.68 17.48 20.14
C GLU A 139 -5.09 16.58 19.05
N VAL A 140 -4.55 17.21 18.00
CA VAL A 140 -3.99 16.48 16.84
C VAL A 140 -2.48 16.62 16.84
N SER A 141 -1.80 15.50 16.61
CA SER A 141 -0.36 15.43 16.43
C SER A 141 -0.03 14.68 15.13
N LEU A 142 1.12 15.01 14.56
CA LEU A 142 1.64 14.38 13.35
C LEU A 142 2.90 13.59 13.70
N GLN A 143 2.92 12.31 13.38
CA GLN A 143 4.10 11.47 13.53
C GLN A 143 4.78 11.32 12.17
N THR A 144 5.92 11.99 11.98
CA THR A 144 6.68 11.93 10.74
C THR A 144 7.64 10.75 10.76
N PHE A 145 7.71 10.00 9.66
CA PHE A 145 8.62 8.86 9.48
C PHE A 145 9.12 8.75 8.04
N ASP A 146 10.18 7.96 7.84
CA ASP A 146 10.69 7.65 6.51
C ASP A 146 9.95 6.42 5.97
N ALA A 147 9.40 6.53 4.77
CA ALA A 147 8.73 5.46 4.03
C ALA A 147 9.47 5.20 2.71
N LEU A 148 9.35 3.99 2.18
CA LEU A 148 9.82 3.67 0.84
C LEU A 148 8.68 3.87 -0.14
N SER A 149 8.96 4.55 -1.25
CA SER A 149 8.04 4.73 -2.37
C SER A 149 8.73 4.23 -3.63
N GLY A 150 8.05 3.35 -4.34
CA GLY A 150 8.50 2.82 -5.61
C GLY A 150 7.60 3.24 -6.76
N LYS A 151 8.11 3.13 -7.99
CA LYS A 151 7.28 3.09 -9.19
C LYS A 151 7.96 2.20 -10.22
N ILE A 152 7.17 1.33 -10.84
CA ILE A 152 7.58 0.55 -12.00
C ILE A 152 7.06 1.26 -13.24
N THR A 153 7.96 1.60 -14.16
CA THR A 153 7.63 2.28 -15.42
C THR A 153 7.46 1.27 -16.55
N ALA A 154 8.31 0.25 -16.59
CA ALA A 154 8.22 -0.84 -17.56
C ALA A 154 8.97 -2.06 -17.05
N PHE A 155 8.60 -3.25 -17.50
CA PHE A 155 9.32 -4.49 -17.23
C PHE A 155 9.11 -5.47 -18.38
N ASN A 156 10.00 -6.45 -18.50
CA ASN A 156 9.94 -7.43 -19.57
C ASN A 156 10.45 -8.79 -19.10
N LEU A 157 9.72 -9.84 -19.47
CA LEU A 157 10.16 -11.22 -19.42
C LEU A 157 9.81 -11.88 -20.77
N THR A 158 10.82 -12.29 -21.55
CA THR A 158 10.63 -12.85 -22.90
C THR A 158 11.52 -14.07 -23.09
N ASP A 159 10.98 -15.14 -23.69
CA ASP A 159 11.79 -16.30 -24.10
C ASP A 159 12.81 -15.87 -25.14
N PHE A 160 14.10 -16.09 -24.85
CA PHE A 160 15.18 -15.64 -25.70
C PHE A 160 15.24 -16.34 -27.07
N LYS A 161 14.86 -17.62 -27.14
CA LYS A 161 14.92 -18.42 -28.37
C LYS A 161 13.72 -18.17 -29.26
N THR A 162 12.53 -18.11 -28.68
CA THR A 162 11.28 -17.95 -29.44
C THR A 162 10.89 -16.49 -29.66
N ASN A 163 11.50 -15.56 -28.89
CA ASN A 163 11.17 -14.14 -28.87
C ASN A 163 9.67 -13.90 -28.55
N LYS A 164 9.07 -14.80 -27.78
CA LYS A 164 7.69 -14.67 -27.30
C LYS A 164 7.69 -14.12 -25.88
N PRO A 165 6.92 -13.05 -25.60
CA PRO A 165 6.73 -12.58 -24.23
C PRO A 165 6.14 -13.68 -23.36
N ILE A 166 6.56 -13.73 -22.11
CA ILE A 166 5.86 -14.53 -21.09
C ILE A 166 4.60 -13.75 -20.71
N GLU A 167 3.44 -14.39 -20.82
CA GLU A 167 2.14 -13.81 -20.48
C GLU A 167 1.85 -13.96 -18.97
N ASN A 168 0.85 -13.22 -18.47
CA ASN A 168 0.41 -13.25 -17.06
C ASN A 168 1.54 -13.02 -16.07
N ILE A 169 2.26 -11.91 -16.28
CA ILE A 169 3.39 -11.48 -15.45
C ILE A 169 3.11 -10.15 -14.78
N THR A 170 3.63 -9.98 -13.57
CA THR A 170 3.48 -8.75 -12.77
C THR A 170 4.84 -8.37 -12.17
N ALA A 171 5.18 -7.09 -12.11
CA ALA A 171 6.35 -6.64 -11.37
C ALA A 171 6.02 -6.46 -9.88
N PHE A 172 6.89 -6.95 -8.99
CA PHE A 172 6.71 -6.74 -7.55
C PHE A 172 6.98 -5.27 -7.18
N SER A 173 6.15 -4.69 -6.31
CA SER A 173 6.37 -3.33 -5.81
C SER A 173 7.69 -3.25 -5.02
N LEU A 174 8.30 -2.06 -5.03
CA LEU A 174 9.64 -1.80 -4.50
C LEU A 174 10.77 -2.64 -5.13
N SER A 175 10.52 -3.26 -6.30
CA SER A 175 11.56 -3.92 -7.08
C SER A 175 12.59 -2.90 -7.61
N PRO A 176 13.91 -3.12 -7.40
CA PRO A 176 14.94 -2.24 -7.93
C PRO A 176 15.03 -2.35 -9.47
N PRO A 177 15.58 -1.34 -10.18
CA PRO A 177 15.75 -1.41 -11.62
C PRO A 177 16.89 -2.34 -12.02
N VAL A 178 16.76 -2.98 -13.19
CA VAL A 178 17.84 -3.72 -13.84
C VAL A 178 17.86 -3.44 -15.33
N LYS A 179 19.06 -3.16 -15.84
CA LYS A 179 19.26 -3.04 -17.30
C LYS A 179 18.94 -4.37 -17.97
N PRO A 180 18.38 -4.34 -19.20
CA PRO A 180 18.10 -5.53 -19.95
C PRO A 180 19.29 -6.45 -20.04
N PHE A 181 19.04 -7.73 -19.76
CA PHE A 181 20.04 -8.78 -19.87
C PHE A 181 19.38 -10.08 -20.33
N ILE A 182 20.20 -10.98 -20.85
CA ILE A 182 19.79 -12.36 -21.14
C ILE A 182 20.35 -13.19 -19.99
N GLY A 183 19.48 -13.88 -19.27
CA GLY A 183 19.84 -14.69 -18.12
C GLY A 183 19.38 -16.12 -18.25
N LYS A 184 20.19 -17.05 -17.74
CA LYS A 184 19.79 -18.45 -17.58
C LYS A 184 18.82 -18.60 -16.42
N LEU A 185 17.69 -19.25 -16.65
CA LEU A 185 16.71 -19.52 -15.62
C LEU A 185 17.11 -20.77 -14.81
N ILE A 186 17.09 -20.66 -13.49
CA ILE A 186 17.45 -21.77 -12.57
C ILE A 186 16.39 -21.87 -11.50
N GLU A 187 15.78 -23.04 -11.37
CA GLU A 187 14.84 -23.34 -10.30
C GLU A 187 15.57 -23.48 -8.95
N ILE A 188 15.07 -22.78 -7.93
CA ILE A 188 15.61 -22.82 -6.57
C ILE A 188 14.75 -23.75 -5.70
N PRO A 189 15.34 -24.76 -5.05
CA PRO A 189 14.60 -25.71 -4.23
C PRO A 189 14.11 -25.10 -2.90
N ASN A 190 13.24 -25.83 -2.21
CA ASN A 190 12.74 -25.54 -0.85
C ASN A 190 12.28 -24.09 -0.64
N LEU A 191 11.61 -23.50 -1.64
CA LEU A 191 11.04 -22.16 -1.58
C LEU A 191 12.07 -21.03 -1.49
N GLY A 192 13.39 -21.28 -1.58
CA GLY A 192 14.41 -20.22 -1.56
C GLY A 192 14.40 -19.37 -0.29
N CYS A 193 14.13 -19.97 0.87
CA CYS A 193 14.00 -19.25 2.14
C CYS A 193 15.30 -19.25 2.97
N SER A 194 16.36 -19.90 2.51
CA SER A 194 17.64 -19.98 3.20
C SER A 194 18.83 -19.94 2.24
N ASP A 195 20.01 -19.57 2.73
CA ASP A 195 21.26 -19.61 1.96
C ASP A 195 21.51 -21.01 1.35
N ALA A 196 21.14 -22.08 2.07
CA ALA A 196 21.36 -23.47 1.64
C ALA A 196 20.63 -23.81 0.34
N ASP A 197 19.48 -23.20 0.08
CA ASP A 197 18.65 -23.46 -1.09
C ASP A 197 19.34 -22.97 -2.37
N PHE A 198 20.01 -21.81 -2.29
CA PHE A 198 20.78 -21.25 -3.39
C PHE A 198 22.16 -21.92 -3.54
N GLU A 199 22.75 -22.41 -2.45
CA GLU A 199 24.00 -23.17 -2.52
C GLU A 199 23.82 -24.55 -3.17
N ALA A 200 22.65 -25.18 -2.98
CA ALA A 200 22.34 -26.48 -3.58
C ALA A 200 22.47 -26.46 -5.11
N VAL A 201 22.07 -25.36 -5.76
CA VAL A 201 22.09 -25.23 -7.22
C VAL A 201 23.46 -24.87 -7.80
N LYS A 202 24.39 -24.33 -7.00
CA LYS A 202 25.76 -24.01 -7.47
C LYS A 202 26.53 -25.25 -7.90
N SER A 203 26.25 -26.40 -7.28
CA SER A 203 26.90 -27.67 -7.61
C SER A 203 26.49 -28.23 -8.97
N PHE A 204 25.24 -27.97 -9.39
CA PHE A 204 24.72 -28.37 -10.70
C PHE A 204 25.16 -27.41 -11.81
N ASP A 205 25.27 -26.12 -11.49
CA ASP A 205 25.71 -25.09 -12.43
C ASP A 205 27.21 -25.13 -12.76
N ALA A 206 28.02 -25.79 -11.93
CA ALA A 206 29.44 -26.01 -12.21
C ALA A 206 29.70 -26.83 -13.50
N PHE A 207 28.69 -27.55 -14.00
CA PHE A 207 28.74 -28.33 -15.24
C PHE A 207 27.96 -27.67 -16.40
N ALA A 208 27.39 -26.49 -16.19
CA ALA A 208 26.63 -25.78 -17.22
C ALA A 208 27.54 -25.23 -18.32
N SER A 209 27.02 -25.18 -19.55
CA SER A 209 27.75 -24.62 -20.70
C SER A 209 27.72 -23.08 -20.73
N TYR A 210 26.75 -22.48 -20.02
CA TYR A 210 26.52 -21.05 -19.95
C TYR A 210 27.07 -20.45 -18.64
N HIS A 211 27.86 -19.38 -18.75
CA HIS A 211 28.48 -18.67 -17.63
C HIS A 211 28.07 -17.18 -17.53
N GLY A 212 26.95 -16.81 -18.15
CA GLY A 212 26.44 -15.44 -18.09
C GLY A 212 25.54 -15.18 -16.87
N ASP A 213 24.67 -14.19 -17.00
CA ASP A 213 23.78 -13.75 -15.94
C ASP A 213 22.71 -14.81 -15.61
N LYS A 214 22.21 -14.82 -14.37
CA LYS A 214 21.27 -15.84 -13.90
C LYS A 214 20.00 -15.22 -13.35
N ILE A 215 18.89 -15.92 -13.54
CA ILE A 215 17.56 -15.59 -13.04
C ILE A 215 17.10 -16.76 -12.16
N ALA A 216 16.72 -16.47 -10.91
CA ALA A 216 16.19 -17.49 -10.01
C ALA A 216 14.70 -17.67 -10.27
N LEU A 217 14.23 -18.91 -10.41
CA LEU A 217 12.81 -19.27 -10.41
C LEU A 217 12.46 -19.86 -9.04
N ILE A 218 11.53 -19.27 -8.32
CA ILE A 218 11.23 -19.62 -6.93
C ILE A 218 9.71 -19.75 -6.75
N GLU A 219 9.27 -20.82 -6.10
CA GLU A 219 7.86 -20.98 -5.73
C GLU A 219 7.49 -20.01 -4.60
N ARG A 220 6.27 -19.43 -4.65
CA ARG A 220 5.65 -18.74 -3.50
C ARG A 220 5.58 -19.68 -2.29
N GLY A 221 5.77 -19.14 -1.10
CA GLY A 221 5.74 -19.96 0.10
C GLY A 221 5.74 -19.16 1.39
N VAL A 222 6.26 -19.75 2.45
CA VAL A 222 6.12 -19.25 3.83
C VAL A 222 7.00 -18.05 4.18
N CYS A 223 8.08 -17.81 3.43
CA CYS A 223 8.97 -16.69 3.69
C CYS A 223 8.67 -15.48 2.80
N PRO A 224 8.96 -14.24 3.27
CA PRO A 224 8.69 -13.03 2.51
C PRO A 224 9.38 -12.98 1.15
N PHE A 225 8.74 -12.36 0.16
CA PHE A 225 9.28 -12.19 -1.18
C PHE A 225 10.59 -11.38 -1.21
N GLY A 226 10.68 -10.34 -0.38
CA GLY A 226 11.91 -9.56 -0.18
C GLY A 226 13.11 -10.42 0.21
N LEU A 227 12.92 -11.39 1.11
CA LEU A 227 13.97 -12.31 1.55
C LEU A 227 14.43 -13.21 0.40
N LYS A 228 13.50 -13.74 -0.40
CA LYS A 228 13.83 -14.56 -1.59
C LYS A 228 14.68 -13.76 -2.58
N SER A 229 14.29 -12.50 -2.83
CA SER A 229 15.03 -11.58 -3.71
C SER A 229 16.42 -11.25 -3.17
N GLU A 230 16.53 -10.91 -1.89
CA GLU A 230 17.79 -10.63 -1.21
C GLU A 230 18.75 -11.83 -1.27
N LEU A 231 18.26 -13.03 -0.92
CA LEU A 231 19.08 -14.25 -0.95
C LEU A 231 19.54 -14.55 -2.39
N ALA A 232 18.67 -14.40 -3.39
CA ALA A 232 19.05 -14.57 -4.78
C ALA A 232 20.20 -13.63 -5.19
N GLY A 233 20.10 -12.33 -4.88
CA GLY A 233 21.17 -11.38 -5.19
C GLY A 233 22.46 -11.66 -4.41
N LYS A 234 22.36 -12.05 -3.14
CA LYS A 234 23.52 -12.48 -2.32
C LYS A 234 24.26 -13.67 -2.95
N HIS A 235 23.54 -14.56 -3.64
CA HIS A 235 24.11 -15.69 -4.37
C HIS A 235 24.42 -15.41 -5.85
N GLY A 236 24.34 -14.15 -6.29
CA GLY A 236 24.81 -13.67 -7.59
C GLY A 236 23.79 -13.73 -8.72
N PHE A 237 22.51 -13.98 -8.42
CA PHE A 237 21.43 -13.84 -9.40
C PHE A 237 21.18 -12.36 -9.68
N LYS A 238 20.80 -12.01 -10.93
CA LYS A 238 20.50 -10.62 -11.33
C LYS A 238 19.01 -10.29 -11.38
N GLY A 239 18.16 -11.30 -11.33
CA GLY A 239 16.71 -11.16 -11.26
C GLY A 239 16.06 -12.40 -10.67
N VAL A 240 14.82 -12.24 -10.24
CA VAL A 240 13.99 -13.32 -9.68
C VAL A 240 12.66 -13.37 -10.43
N VAL A 241 12.22 -14.59 -10.73
CA VAL A 241 10.86 -14.92 -11.13
C VAL A 241 10.23 -15.72 -9.99
N ILE A 242 9.14 -15.22 -9.42
CA ILE A 242 8.38 -15.93 -8.37
C ILE A 242 7.08 -16.43 -8.99
N TYR A 243 6.83 -17.73 -8.91
CA TYR A 243 5.57 -18.30 -9.38
C TYR A 243 4.62 -18.59 -8.23
N ASP A 244 3.32 -18.36 -8.44
CA ASP A 244 2.29 -18.61 -7.45
C ASP A 244 2.19 -20.11 -7.11
N ASN A 245 1.62 -20.44 -5.95
CA ASN A 245 1.38 -21.81 -5.51
C ASN A 245 -0.10 -22.21 -5.52
N GLU A 246 -0.97 -21.33 -6.04
CA GLU A 246 -2.41 -21.55 -6.21
C GLU A 246 -2.74 -21.87 -7.68
N PRO A 247 -3.09 -23.12 -8.03
CA PRO A 247 -3.35 -23.52 -9.42
C PRO A 247 -4.57 -22.86 -10.06
N GLU A 248 -5.46 -22.27 -9.26
CA GLU A 248 -6.68 -21.61 -9.73
C GLU A 248 -6.46 -20.12 -10.03
N ASN A 249 -5.29 -19.57 -9.68
CA ASN A 249 -4.92 -18.20 -10.01
C ASN A 249 -4.22 -18.16 -11.38
N PHE A 250 -4.86 -17.50 -12.35
CA PHE A 250 -4.37 -17.39 -13.72
C PHE A 250 -3.59 -16.09 -13.98
N ASP A 251 -3.70 -15.10 -13.10
CA ASP A 251 -3.04 -13.81 -13.22
C ASP A 251 -1.59 -13.86 -12.70
N GLY A 252 -0.79 -12.84 -13.03
CA GLY A 252 0.57 -12.73 -12.50
C GLY A 252 0.56 -12.51 -10.99
N LEU A 253 1.52 -13.11 -10.28
CA LEU A 253 1.60 -12.96 -8.82
C LEU A 253 1.97 -11.51 -8.44
N HIS A 254 1.09 -10.85 -7.67
CA HIS A 254 1.34 -9.53 -7.09
C HIS A 254 2.02 -9.66 -5.72
N GLY A 255 2.83 -8.67 -5.35
CA GLY A 255 3.41 -8.56 -4.01
C GLY A 255 4.44 -7.44 -3.90
N THR A 256 4.89 -7.18 -2.67
CA THR A 256 5.95 -6.20 -2.34
C THR A 256 7.24 -6.90 -1.92
N LEU A 257 8.38 -6.28 -2.22
CA LEU A 257 9.68 -6.73 -1.69
C LEU A 257 9.99 -6.20 -0.28
N GLY A 258 9.12 -5.35 0.31
CA GLY A 258 9.41 -4.70 1.58
C GLY A 258 10.60 -3.74 1.47
N GLU A 259 11.41 -3.57 2.53
CA GLU A 259 12.60 -2.71 2.49
C GLU A 259 13.76 -3.36 1.71
N PRO A 260 14.12 -2.86 0.52
CA PRO A 260 15.21 -3.46 -0.27
C PRO A 260 16.57 -3.26 0.42
N THR A 261 17.39 -4.30 0.40
CA THR A 261 18.79 -4.29 0.85
C THR A 261 19.74 -4.15 -0.34
N GLU A 262 21.04 -4.01 -0.10
CA GLU A 262 22.04 -3.94 -1.18
C GLU A 262 22.09 -5.19 -2.07
N HIS A 263 21.48 -6.29 -1.62
CA HIS A 263 21.39 -7.56 -2.33
C HIS A 263 20.00 -7.81 -2.94
N THR A 264 19.00 -6.95 -2.73
CA THR A 264 17.71 -7.10 -3.38
C THR A 264 17.87 -6.90 -4.89
N VAL A 265 17.24 -7.77 -5.69
CA VAL A 265 17.29 -7.74 -7.15
C VAL A 265 15.89 -7.65 -7.76
N SER A 266 15.81 -7.28 -9.04
CA SER A 266 14.54 -7.09 -9.71
C SER A 266 13.70 -8.37 -9.71
N THR A 267 12.41 -8.25 -9.39
CA THR A 267 11.54 -9.41 -9.17
C THR A 267 10.24 -9.30 -9.97
N ILE A 268 9.92 -10.36 -10.72
CA ILE A 268 8.69 -10.51 -11.50
C ILE A 268 7.90 -11.71 -10.95
N GLY A 269 6.60 -11.55 -10.74
CA GLY A 269 5.65 -12.60 -10.41
C GLY A 269 4.97 -13.18 -11.61
N VAL A 270 4.68 -14.48 -11.57
CA VAL A 270 3.95 -15.21 -12.62
C VAL A 270 2.92 -16.16 -11.99
N SER A 271 1.91 -16.56 -12.75
CA SER A 271 0.92 -17.54 -12.30
C SER A 271 1.54 -18.93 -12.05
N TYR A 272 0.82 -19.80 -11.33
CA TYR A 272 1.24 -21.18 -11.11
C TYR A 272 1.49 -21.91 -12.44
N GLU A 273 0.58 -21.78 -13.41
CA GLU A 273 0.67 -22.43 -14.72
C GLU A 273 1.90 -21.98 -15.52
N VAL A 274 2.21 -20.68 -15.50
CA VAL A 274 3.42 -20.13 -16.11
C VAL A 274 4.67 -20.66 -15.41
N GLY A 275 4.66 -20.71 -14.07
CA GLY A 275 5.73 -21.31 -13.28
C GLY A 275 6.04 -22.76 -13.69
N GLN A 276 5.01 -23.61 -13.78
CA GLN A 276 5.16 -24.99 -14.22
C GLN A 276 5.70 -25.09 -15.66
N SER A 277 5.22 -24.23 -16.56
CA SER A 277 5.72 -24.19 -17.96
C SER A 277 7.19 -23.79 -18.05
N LEU A 278 7.65 -22.90 -17.16
CA LEU A 278 9.07 -22.54 -17.06
C LEU A 278 9.92 -23.69 -16.50
N ILE A 279 9.42 -24.44 -15.53
CA ILE A 279 10.09 -25.65 -15.00
C ILE A 279 10.24 -26.70 -16.11
N ASP A 280 9.17 -26.97 -16.87
CA ASP A 280 9.22 -27.89 -18.01
C ASP A 280 10.26 -27.44 -19.06
N SER A 281 10.37 -26.13 -19.29
CA SER A 281 11.36 -25.56 -20.21
C SER A 281 12.80 -25.78 -19.72
N ILE A 282 13.06 -25.61 -18.42
CA ILE A 282 14.36 -25.94 -17.79
C ILE A 282 14.68 -27.43 -17.91
N MET A 283 13.68 -28.31 -17.72
CA MET A 283 13.87 -29.76 -17.83
C MET A 283 14.21 -30.21 -19.26
N LEU A 284 13.61 -29.56 -20.26
CA LEU A 284 13.89 -29.82 -21.68
C LEU A 284 15.22 -29.22 -22.14
N ASP A 285 15.57 -28.06 -21.61
CA ASP A 285 16.79 -27.34 -21.92
C ASP A 285 17.43 -26.78 -20.63
N PRO A 286 18.42 -27.48 -20.06
CA PRO A 286 19.11 -27.02 -18.85
C PRO A 286 19.82 -25.67 -18.97
N ASP A 287 19.96 -25.12 -20.18
CA ASP A 287 20.49 -23.78 -20.45
C ASP A 287 19.40 -22.82 -20.97
N TYR A 288 18.14 -23.03 -20.59
CA TYR A 288 17.00 -22.16 -20.96
C TYR A 288 17.25 -20.70 -20.57
N LEU A 289 17.13 -19.79 -21.55
CA LEU A 289 17.47 -18.38 -21.41
C LEU A 289 16.22 -17.50 -21.55
N LEU A 290 16.12 -16.48 -20.70
CA LEU A 290 15.13 -15.43 -20.79
C LEU A 290 15.79 -14.07 -20.96
N TYR A 291 15.17 -13.19 -21.72
CA TYR A 291 15.41 -11.75 -21.65
C TYR A 291 14.63 -11.17 -20.46
N PHE A 292 15.33 -10.40 -19.62
CA PHE A 292 14.78 -9.80 -18.40
C PHE A 292 15.12 -8.31 -18.35
N ALA A 293 14.15 -7.46 -18.03
CA ALA A 293 14.35 -6.04 -17.79
C ALA A 293 13.38 -5.50 -16.74
N MET A 294 13.83 -4.50 -15.96
CA MET A 294 13.01 -3.75 -15.02
C MET A 294 13.42 -2.27 -15.06
N ASP A 295 12.51 -1.41 -15.46
CA ASP A 295 12.64 0.03 -15.34
C ASP A 295 11.75 0.50 -14.18
N SER A 296 12.39 0.83 -13.06
CA SER A 296 11.73 1.25 -11.83
C SER A 296 12.61 2.22 -11.04
N PHE A 297 12.01 2.89 -10.07
CA PHE A 297 12.78 3.53 -9.00
C PHE A 297 12.23 3.13 -7.65
N VAL A 298 13.11 3.17 -6.65
CA VAL A 298 12.76 3.08 -5.23
C VAL A 298 13.46 4.23 -4.52
N LYS A 299 12.73 4.99 -3.72
CA LYS A 299 13.28 6.10 -2.96
C LYS A 299 12.71 6.14 -1.55
N LYS A 300 13.49 6.68 -0.62
CA LYS A 300 12.98 7.06 0.71
C LYS A 300 12.28 8.41 0.58
N ILE A 301 11.04 8.48 1.07
CA ILE A 301 10.28 9.72 1.22
C ILE A 301 9.94 9.91 2.70
N LYS A 302 9.65 11.15 3.11
CA LYS A 302 9.06 11.41 4.43
C LYS A 302 7.56 11.48 4.29
N THR A 303 6.84 10.80 5.17
CA THR A 303 5.38 10.93 5.29
C THR A 303 4.94 11.00 6.75
N LYS A 304 3.62 11.09 7.01
CA LYS A 304 3.07 11.44 8.32
C LYS A 304 1.82 10.64 8.64
N ASN A 305 1.83 9.96 9.79
CA ASN A 305 0.59 9.52 10.43
C ASN A 305 -0.10 10.72 11.10
N ILE A 306 -1.42 10.71 11.15
CA ILE A 306 -2.24 11.67 11.90
C ILE A 306 -2.77 10.97 13.14
N ILE A 307 -2.58 11.57 14.32
CA ILE A 307 -3.07 11.05 15.60
C ILE A 307 -3.92 12.12 16.25
N ALA A 308 -5.22 11.88 16.35
CA ALA A 308 -6.20 12.78 16.95
C ALA A 308 -6.74 12.19 18.26
N ASP A 309 -6.31 12.76 19.37
CA ASP A 309 -6.75 12.38 20.72
C ASP A 309 -7.86 13.29 21.21
N THR A 310 -8.86 12.72 21.87
CA THR A 310 -9.79 13.52 22.67
C THR A 310 -9.04 14.21 23.80
N LYS A 311 -9.32 15.50 24.03
CA LYS A 311 -8.75 16.28 25.15
C LYS A 311 -9.24 15.82 26.52
N HIS A 312 -10.34 15.09 26.54
CA HIS A 312 -10.98 14.57 27.74
C HIS A 312 -10.97 13.03 27.76
N GLY A 313 -11.47 12.47 28.87
CA GLY A 313 -11.39 11.04 29.16
C GLY A 313 -10.10 10.68 29.91
N ASP A 314 -10.05 9.48 30.45
CA ASP A 314 -8.91 8.94 31.16
C ASP A 314 -7.76 8.64 30.17
N PRO A 315 -6.61 9.33 30.27
CA PRO A 315 -5.47 9.11 29.39
C PRO A 315 -4.77 7.77 29.64
N ASN A 316 -5.08 7.05 30.71
CA ASN A 316 -4.55 5.70 30.98
C ASN A 316 -5.43 4.59 30.40
N ASN A 317 -6.58 4.94 29.83
CA ASN A 317 -7.52 4.03 29.18
C ASN A 317 -7.85 4.58 27.80
N ILE A 318 -7.02 4.24 26.81
CA ILE A 318 -7.15 4.73 25.44
C ILE A 318 -7.88 3.70 24.58
N VAL A 319 -8.98 4.14 23.97
CA VAL A 319 -9.69 3.47 22.89
C VAL A 319 -9.07 3.96 21.58
N ALA A 320 -8.22 3.16 20.95
CA ALA A 320 -7.58 3.52 19.69
C ALA A 320 -8.31 2.88 18.50
N LEU A 321 -8.38 3.61 17.39
CA LEU A 321 -8.89 3.10 16.13
C LEU A 321 -8.16 3.75 14.94
N GLY A 322 -8.01 2.97 13.86
CA GLY A 322 -7.22 3.32 12.69
C GLY A 322 -7.92 3.06 11.37
N ALA A 323 -7.45 3.76 10.35
CA ALA A 323 -7.72 3.61 8.92
C ALA A 323 -6.50 4.16 8.17
N HIS A 324 -6.29 3.84 6.89
CA HIS A 324 -5.14 4.36 6.14
C HIS A 324 -5.50 5.48 5.18
N THR A 325 -4.54 6.37 4.90
CA THR A 325 -4.72 7.60 4.10
C THR A 325 -4.37 7.44 2.63
N ASP A 326 -3.51 6.47 2.34
CA ASP A 326 -3.00 6.21 1.01
C ASP A 326 -3.96 5.32 0.21
N SER A 327 -3.48 4.93 -0.97
CA SER A 327 -4.05 3.94 -1.86
C SER A 327 -2.89 3.38 -2.67
N VAL A 328 -3.10 2.28 -3.39
CA VAL A 328 -2.16 1.87 -4.45
C VAL A 328 -2.02 2.93 -5.57
N GLU A 329 -1.00 2.77 -6.42
CA GLU A 329 -0.80 3.66 -7.58
C GLU A 329 -2.02 3.58 -8.50
N GLU A 330 -2.45 2.37 -8.82
CA GLU A 330 -3.39 1.97 -9.87
C GLU A 330 -4.78 2.59 -9.74
N GLY A 331 -5.19 2.92 -8.51
CA GLY A 331 -6.57 3.25 -8.19
C GLY A 331 -6.77 4.47 -7.29
N PRO A 332 -7.98 5.04 -7.29
CA PRO A 332 -8.32 6.16 -6.42
C PRO A 332 -8.38 5.75 -4.94
N GLY A 333 -8.71 4.49 -4.64
CA GLY A 333 -8.79 3.93 -3.28
C GLY A 333 -10.02 4.35 -2.49
N ILE A 334 -11.21 4.48 -3.10
CA ILE A 334 -12.38 5.01 -2.38
C ILE A 334 -12.95 4.00 -1.38
N ASN A 335 -13.00 2.72 -1.71
CA ASN A 335 -13.27 1.69 -0.72
C ASN A 335 -12.00 1.43 0.11
N ASP A 336 -10.84 1.28 -0.54
CA ASP A 336 -9.55 0.92 0.07
C ASP A 336 -8.55 2.10 0.13
N ASP A 337 -8.35 2.76 1.28
CA ASP A 337 -9.19 2.74 2.48
C ASP A 337 -9.88 4.09 2.69
N GLY A 338 -10.43 4.63 1.61
CA GLY A 338 -11.26 5.82 1.71
C GLY A 338 -12.46 5.60 2.63
N SER A 339 -13.04 4.40 2.62
CA SER A 339 -14.25 4.11 3.38
C SER A 339 -14.02 4.01 4.89
N GLY A 340 -12.89 3.44 5.33
CA GLY A 340 -12.42 3.49 6.72
C GLY A 340 -12.11 4.91 7.14
N THR A 341 -11.30 5.63 6.36
CA THR A 341 -10.95 7.04 6.60
C THR A 341 -12.20 7.92 6.81
N ILE A 342 -13.20 7.78 5.94
CA ILE A 342 -14.47 8.52 5.99
C ILE A 342 -15.30 8.11 7.21
N SER A 343 -15.34 6.82 7.55
CA SER A 343 -16.02 6.32 8.74
C SER A 343 -15.46 6.93 10.01
N LEU A 344 -14.13 6.93 10.16
CA LEU A 344 -13.46 7.52 11.33
C LEU A 344 -13.75 9.01 11.44
N LEU A 345 -13.63 9.77 10.35
CA LEU A 345 -13.93 11.22 10.34
C LEU A 345 -15.37 11.48 10.77
N THR A 346 -16.32 10.71 10.25
CA THR A 346 -17.74 10.85 10.55
C THR A 346 -18.03 10.57 12.02
N VAL A 347 -17.49 9.47 12.56
CA VAL A 347 -17.66 9.11 13.98
C VAL A 347 -16.97 10.13 14.89
N ALA A 348 -15.76 10.58 14.55
CA ALA A 348 -15.02 11.59 15.30
C ALA A 348 -15.82 12.90 15.40
N LYS A 349 -16.43 13.34 14.29
CA LYS A 349 -17.30 14.53 14.25
C LYS A 349 -18.50 14.39 15.16
N GLN A 350 -19.21 13.27 15.09
CA GLN A 350 -20.40 13.06 15.91
C GLN A 350 -20.07 12.87 17.41
N LEU A 351 -18.91 12.30 17.73
CA LEU A 351 -18.46 12.12 19.12
C LEU A 351 -18.29 13.46 19.86
N THR A 352 -17.99 14.56 19.14
CA THR A 352 -17.86 15.90 19.73
C THR A 352 -19.11 16.36 20.47
N HIS A 353 -20.28 15.76 20.24
CA HIS A 353 -21.51 16.09 20.95
C HIS A 353 -21.63 15.46 22.34
N TYR A 354 -20.66 14.63 22.75
CA TYR A 354 -20.76 13.81 23.95
C TYR A 354 -19.58 13.98 24.92
N LYS A 355 -19.83 13.62 26.19
CA LYS A 355 -18.77 13.30 27.15
C LYS A 355 -18.39 11.85 27.06
N ILE A 356 -17.13 11.59 27.33
CA ILE A 356 -16.50 10.28 27.40
C ILE A 356 -15.82 10.10 28.77
N LYS A 357 -15.62 8.85 29.15
CA LYS A 357 -14.91 8.44 30.36
C LYS A 357 -13.49 8.01 30.05
N ASN A 358 -13.30 7.29 28.95
CA ASN A 358 -12.01 6.84 28.45
C ASN A 358 -11.58 7.71 27.28
N LYS A 359 -10.28 7.96 27.11
CA LYS A 359 -9.76 8.75 25.99
C LYS A 359 -9.98 7.97 24.69
N VAL A 360 -10.36 8.67 23.61
CA VAL A 360 -10.48 8.08 22.27
C VAL A 360 -9.39 8.65 21.38
N ARG A 361 -8.69 7.78 20.65
CA ARG A 361 -7.60 8.10 19.72
C ARG A 361 -8.00 7.65 18.33
N PHE A 362 -8.31 8.58 17.44
CA PHE A 362 -8.45 8.29 16.02
C PHE A 362 -7.09 8.46 15.36
N ALA A 363 -6.65 7.48 14.59
CA ALA A 363 -5.40 7.53 13.85
C ALA A 363 -5.64 7.30 12.36
N TRP A 364 -4.84 7.98 11.55
CA TRP A 364 -4.76 7.72 10.13
C TRP A 364 -3.33 7.39 9.75
N TRP A 365 -3.13 6.20 9.21
CA TRP A 365 -1.83 5.67 8.86
C TRP A 365 -1.46 6.05 7.43
N SER A 366 -0.19 6.29 7.17
CA SER A 366 0.33 6.42 5.81
C SER A 366 1.19 5.23 5.46
N ALA A 367 1.29 4.92 4.17
CA ALA A 367 2.11 3.84 3.64
C ALA A 367 1.69 2.46 4.17
N GLU A 368 0.38 2.23 4.28
CA GLU A 368 -0.19 0.90 4.55
C GLU A 368 0.09 -0.02 3.34
N GLU A 369 -0.18 0.48 2.14
CA GLU A 369 -0.08 -0.25 0.87
C GLU A 369 1.36 -0.63 0.50
N GLU A 370 2.33 0.02 1.14
CA GLU A 370 3.76 -0.23 0.98
C GLU A 370 4.31 -1.19 2.06
N GLY A 371 3.43 -1.82 2.84
CA GLY A 371 3.76 -2.82 3.85
C GLY A 371 3.58 -2.33 5.29
N LEU A 372 2.43 -1.72 5.60
CA LEU A 372 2.01 -1.33 6.95
C LEU A 372 2.99 -0.35 7.63
N LEU A 373 3.71 0.45 6.86
CA LEU A 373 4.88 1.19 7.36
C LEU A 373 4.47 2.20 8.43
N GLY A 374 3.35 2.88 8.27
CA GLY A 374 2.86 3.89 9.20
C GLY A 374 2.43 3.32 10.55
N SER A 375 1.53 2.34 10.55
CA SER A 375 1.02 1.70 11.78
C SER A 375 2.11 0.92 12.50
N ASN A 376 3.00 0.22 11.78
CA ASN A 376 4.15 -0.45 12.37
C ASN A 376 5.12 0.56 13.00
N PHE A 377 5.45 1.65 12.29
CA PHE A 377 6.31 2.70 12.87
C PHE A 377 5.70 3.28 14.14
N TYR A 378 4.37 3.45 14.18
CA TYR A 378 3.68 3.89 15.37
C TYR A 378 3.81 2.88 16.51
N ALA A 379 3.37 1.64 16.28
CA ALA A 379 3.24 0.63 17.33
C ALA A 379 4.61 0.25 17.93
N TYR A 380 5.64 0.06 17.10
CA TYR A 380 6.98 -0.34 17.57
C TYR A 380 7.76 0.79 18.25
N ASN A 381 7.36 2.05 18.06
CA ASN A 381 8.00 3.19 18.70
C ASN A 381 7.29 3.66 19.97
N LEU A 382 6.19 3.01 20.36
CA LEU A 382 5.56 3.28 21.66
C LEU A 382 6.51 2.89 22.79
N THR A 383 6.68 3.79 23.75
CA THR A 383 7.28 3.40 25.03
C THR A 383 6.39 2.37 25.73
N GLN A 384 6.95 1.57 26.64
CA GLN A 384 6.17 0.60 27.42
C GLN A 384 5.00 1.28 28.17
N GLU A 385 5.22 2.51 28.67
CA GLU A 385 4.17 3.29 29.33
C GLU A 385 3.05 3.65 28.34
N GLU A 386 3.36 4.20 27.17
CA GLU A 386 2.36 4.56 26.16
C GLU A 386 1.60 3.33 25.65
N ASN A 387 2.32 2.25 25.36
CA ASN A 387 1.75 0.97 24.93
C ASN A 387 0.73 0.43 25.96
N SER A 388 1.07 0.48 27.25
CA SER A 388 0.18 -0.02 28.33
C SER A 388 -1.13 0.75 28.48
N LYS A 389 -1.18 2.01 28.02
CA LYS A 389 -2.37 2.87 28.08
C LYS A 389 -3.38 2.56 26.97
N ILE A 390 -2.95 1.95 25.86
CA ILE A 390 -3.84 1.55 24.76
C ILE A 390 -4.59 0.30 25.18
N ARG A 391 -5.87 0.40 25.50
CA ARG A 391 -6.67 -0.73 25.98
C ARG A 391 -7.12 -1.62 24.84
N VAL A 392 -7.40 -1.03 23.68
CA VAL A 392 -7.85 -1.70 22.47
C VAL A 392 -7.45 -0.87 21.25
N PHE A 393 -7.06 -1.54 20.16
CA PHE A 393 -6.92 -0.97 18.83
C PHE A 393 -7.99 -1.59 17.91
N MET A 394 -8.75 -0.75 17.20
CA MET A 394 -9.77 -1.19 16.27
C MET A 394 -9.38 -0.75 14.86
N ASP A 395 -9.12 -1.73 14.02
CA ASP A 395 -8.70 -1.58 12.64
C ASP A 395 -9.90 -1.59 11.69
N TYR A 396 -9.96 -0.63 10.77
CA TYR A 396 -11.12 -0.44 9.90
C TYR A 396 -10.68 -0.12 8.48
N ASP A 397 -10.60 -1.18 7.68
CA ASP A 397 -10.14 -1.17 6.30
C ASP A 397 -11.20 -1.79 5.37
N MET A 398 -11.57 -1.09 4.30
CA MET A 398 -12.61 -1.47 3.33
C MET A 398 -13.99 -1.74 3.97
N MET A 399 -14.74 -0.68 4.30
CA MET A 399 -16.06 -0.75 4.93
C MET A 399 -17.23 -0.96 3.94
N ALA A 400 -16.99 -0.92 2.62
CA ALA A 400 -18.05 -0.65 1.65
C ALA A 400 -18.03 -1.51 0.37
N SER A 401 -17.42 -2.70 0.38
CA SER A 401 -17.29 -3.54 -0.80
C SER A 401 -18.64 -3.85 -1.50
N PRO A 402 -18.75 -3.80 -2.85
CA PRO A 402 -20.03 -3.91 -3.54
C PRO A 402 -20.79 -5.21 -3.28
N ASN A 403 -20.07 -6.33 -3.23
CA ASN A 403 -20.62 -7.66 -2.99
C ASN A 403 -20.25 -8.18 -1.60
N TYR A 404 -20.25 -7.27 -0.62
CA TYR A 404 -19.76 -7.47 0.74
C TYR A 404 -20.19 -8.76 1.46
N GLU A 405 -19.34 -9.15 2.39
CA GLU A 405 -19.70 -9.87 3.61
C GLU A 405 -19.50 -8.94 4.81
N TYR A 406 -20.23 -9.15 5.91
CA TYR A 406 -19.87 -8.50 7.17
C TYR A 406 -18.77 -9.33 7.85
N GLU A 407 -17.52 -9.00 7.55
CA GLU A 407 -16.37 -9.75 8.02
C GLU A 407 -15.89 -9.25 9.37
N ILE A 408 -15.42 -10.16 10.22
CA ILE A 408 -14.83 -9.86 11.51
C ILE A 408 -13.52 -10.65 11.63
N TYR A 409 -12.44 -10.01 12.05
CA TYR A 409 -11.20 -10.74 12.35
C TYR A 409 -11.43 -11.76 13.47
N ASP A 410 -11.05 -13.02 13.23
CA ASP A 410 -11.28 -14.16 14.13
C ASP A 410 -10.29 -14.21 15.29
N ALA A 411 -10.27 -13.14 16.07
CA ALA A 411 -9.49 -13.03 17.27
C ALA A 411 -9.89 -14.04 18.35
N ASN A 412 -8.90 -14.56 19.06
CA ASN A 412 -9.07 -15.34 20.28
C ASN A 412 -7.97 -14.98 21.29
N ASN A 413 -8.24 -15.13 22.58
CA ASN A 413 -7.32 -14.72 23.64
C ASN A 413 -6.16 -15.72 23.90
N ILE A 414 -6.03 -16.78 23.09
CA ILE A 414 -4.93 -17.74 23.17
C ILE A 414 -3.83 -17.32 22.19
N ASP A 415 -4.21 -17.07 20.94
CA ASP A 415 -3.30 -16.75 19.85
C ASP A 415 -3.07 -15.24 19.72
N HIS A 416 -3.96 -14.41 20.28
CA HIS A 416 -3.91 -12.95 20.20
C HIS A 416 -3.94 -12.29 21.57
N PRO A 417 -3.50 -11.02 21.70
CA PRO A 417 -3.47 -10.33 22.98
C PRO A 417 -4.84 -10.26 23.64
N LYS A 418 -4.85 -10.51 24.95
CA LYS A 418 -6.08 -10.61 25.74
C LYS A 418 -6.94 -9.35 25.65
N GLY A 419 -8.15 -9.48 25.13
CA GLY A 419 -9.07 -8.37 24.81
C GLY A 419 -9.52 -8.40 23.35
N SER A 420 -8.73 -9.01 22.46
CA SER A 420 -9.07 -9.17 21.05
C SER A 420 -10.32 -10.03 20.86
N GLU A 421 -10.50 -11.09 21.66
CA GLU A 421 -11.71 -11.92 21.61
C GLU A 421 -12.96 -11.15 22.06
N GLU A 422 -12.84 -10.35 23.13
CA GLU A 422 -13.92 -9.50 23.63
C GLU A 422 -14.34 -8.44 22.61
N LEU A 423 -13.38 -7.89 21.86
CA LEU A 423 -13.66 -6.99 20.75
C LEU A 423 -14.42 -7.71 19.63
N LYS A 424 -13.95 -8.89 19.20
CA LYS A 424 -14.65 -9.73 18.21
C LYS A 424 -16.09 -10.03 18.65
N ASN A 425 -16.29 -10.41 19.91
CA ASN A 425 -17.60 -10.73 20.45
C ASN A 425 -18.54 -9.52 20.43
N LEU A 426 -18.04 -8.30 20.68
CA LEU A 426 -18.83 -7.08 20.54
C LEU A 426 -19.34 -6.89 19.11
N TYR A 427 -18.52 -7.15 18.10
CA TYR A 427 -18.93 -7.07 16.70
C TYR A 427 -19.95 -8.16 16.33
N ILE A 428 -19.73 -9.39 16.78
CA ILE A 428 -20.66 -10.52 16.59
C ILE A 428 -22.04 -10.18 17.19
N ASP A 429 -22.06 -9.69 18.43
CA ASP A 429 -23.28 -9.35 19.13
C ASP A 429 -24.02 -8.20 18.43
N TYR A 430 -23.29 -7.24 17.89
CA TYR A 430 -23.88 -6.17 17.07
C TYR A 430 -24.61 -6.72 15.86
N TYR A 431 -23.95 -7.51 15.00
CA TYR A 431 -24.57 -8.04 13.79
C TYR A 431 -25.76 -8.95 14.12
N LYS A 432 -25.63 -9.81 15.13
CA LYS A 432 -26.74 -10.64 15.62
C LYS A 432 -27.92 -9.80 16.12
N SER A 433 -27.67 -8.69 16.81
CA SER A 433 -28.74 -7.78 17.28
C SER A 433 -29.51 -7.09 16.15
N LYS A 434 -28.97 -7.13 14.92
CA LYS A 434 -29.57 -6.59 13.69
C LYS A 434 -30.08 -7.66 12.75
N ASP A 435 -30.06 -8.94 13.17
CA ASP A 435 -30.39 -10.10 12.33
C ASP A 435 -29.54 -10.17 11.04
N LEU A 436 -28.27 -9.73 11.13
CA LEU A 436 -27.33 -9.76 10.02
C LEU A 436 -26.37 -10.95 10.13
N ASN A 437 -26.14 -11.61 8.99
CA ASN A 437 -25.11 -12.64 8.89
C ASN A 437 -23.73 -12.01 8.83
N TYR A 438 -22.77 -12.63 9.50
CA TYR A 438 -21.37 -12.23 9.48
C TYR A 438 -20.50 -13.43 9.17
N THR A 439 -19.27 -13.17 8.76
CA THR A 439 -18.24 -14.19 8.52
C THR A 439 -17.00 -13.86 9.35
N LEU A 440 -16.19 -14.88 9.60
CA LEU A 440 -14.94 -14.75 10.36
C LEU A 440 -13.79 -14.90 9.38
N VAL A 441 -12.83 -13.98 9.46
CA VAL A 441 -11.63 -13.97 8.62
C VAL A 441 -10.37 -14.04 9.48
N PRO A 442 -9.31 -14.73 9.04
CA PRO A 442 -8.08 -14.83 9.83
C PRO A 442 -7.38 -13.46 9.91
N PHE A 443 -6.50 -13.30 10.90
CA PHE A 443 -5.46 -12.30 10.82
C PHE A 443 -4.36 -12.81 9.88
N ASP A 444 -4.39 -12.35 8.64
CA ASP A 444 -3.51 -12.75 7.55
C ASP A 444 -2.30 -11.82 7.35
N GLY A 445 -2.21 -10.76 8.16
CA GLY A 445 -1.10 -9.81 8.16
C GLY A 445 -1.20 -8.69 7.14
N ARG A 446 -2.40 -8.43 6.59
CA ARG A 446 -2.62 -7.50 5.47
C ARG A 446 -3.25 -6.15 5.85
N SER A 447 -3.25 -5.75 7.12
CA SER A 447 -3.74 -4.43 7.51
C SER A 447 -3.11 -3.95 8.83
N ASP A 448 -3.47 -2.76 9.27
CA ASP A 448 -2.72 -1.98 10.26
C ASP A 448 -2.72 -2.56 11.68
N TYR A 449 -3.52 -3.59 11.96
CA TYR A 449 -3.54 -4.28 13.26
C TYR A 449 -2.23 -5.02 13.60
N VAL A 450 -1.39 -5.36 12.60
CA VAL A 450 -0.24 -6.26 12.76
C VAL A 450 0.71 -5.78 13.85
N GLY A 451 1.23 -4.54 13.72
CA GLY A 451 2.16 -3.97 14.70
C GLY A 451 1.56 -3.84 16.10
N PHE A 452 0.24 -3.71 16.22
CA PHE A 452 -0.44 -3.67 17.52
C PHE A 452 -0.48 -5.04 18.18
N ILE A 453 -0.87 -6.09 17.44
CA ILE A 453 -0.88 -7.48 17.92
C ILE A 453 0.53 -7.91 18.34
N GLU A 454 1.53 -7.65 17.50
CA GLU A 454 2.93 -8.01 17.78
C GLU A 454 3.49 -7.28 19.00
N ASN A 455 3.03 -6.05 19.28
CA ASN A 455 3.36 -5.31 20.49
C ASN A 455 2.45 -5.61 21.69
N GLY A 456 1.67 -6.69 21.64
CA GLY A 456 0.84 -7.16 22.76
C GLY A 456 -0.35 -6.25 23.06
N ILE A 457 -0.77 -5.42 22.10
CA ILE A 457 -1.95 -4.57 22.20
C ILE A 457 -3.16 -5.37 21.67
N PRO A 458 -4.25 -5.50 22.45
CA PRO A 458 -5.48 -6.12 21.96
C PRO A 458 -6.00 -5.38 20.74
N ALA A 459 -6.08 -6.08 19.62
CA ALA A 459 -6.54 -5.55 18.35
C ALA A 459 -7.56 -6.45 17.67
N GLY A 460 -8.32 -5.87 16.75
CA GLY A 460 -9.32 -6.52 15.91
C GLY A 460 -10.01 -5.48 15.05
N GLY A 461 -11.07 -5.86 14.36
CA GLY A 461 -11.62 -5.03 13.29
C GLY A 461 -12.70 -5.77 12.52
N ILE A 462 -13.28 -5.06 11.56
CA ILE A 462 -14.28 -5.55 10.62
C ILE A 462 -13.88 -5.12 9.21
N ALA A 463 -14.37 -5.83 8.20
CA ALA A 463 -14.20 -5.48 6.80
C ALA A 463 -15.46 -5.85 6.00
N ALA A 464 -15.55 -5.33 4.77
CA ALA A 464 -16.54 -5.75 3.78
C ALA A 464 -15.97 -6.75 2.75
N GLY A 465 -14.66 -7.00 2.81
CA GLY A 465 -13.91 -7.97 2.02
C GLY A 465 -13.36 -7.46 0.69
N ALA A 466 -12.38 -8.17 0.13
CA ALA A 466 -11.59 -7.72 -1.02
C ALA A 466 -11.70 -8.70 -2.21
N GLU A 467 -10.63 -9.41 -2.57
CA GLU A 467 -10.57 -10.19 -3.81
C GLU A 467 -11.20 -11.60 -3.75
N LYS A 468 -11.57 -12.10 -2.57
CA LYS A 468 -12.15 -13.46 -2.44
C LYS A 468 -13.60 -13.54 -2.93
N ASN A 469 -14.07 -14.76 -3.18
CA ASN A 469 -15.48 -15.01 -3.50
C ASN A 469 -16.37 -14.97 -2.25
N ASN A 470 -17.52 -14.32 -2.39
CA ASN A 470 -18.59 -14.28 -1.40
C ASN A 470 -19.15 -15.68 -1.15
N LEU A 471 -19.18 -16.11 0.11
CA LEU A 471 -19.66 -17.40 0.58
C LEU A 471 -21.14 -17.65 0.28
N PHE A 472 -21.95 -16.59 0.16
CA PHE A 472 -23.39 -16.71 -0.03
C PHE A 472 -23.81 -16.72 -1.50
N ASN A 473 -23.06 -16.09 -2.40
CA ASN A 473 -23.45 -15.95 -3.82
C ASN A 473 -22.36 -16.31 -4.84
N GLY A 474 -21.13 -16.58 -4.40
CA GLY A 474 -20.01 -17.03 -5.22
C GLY A 474 -19.35 -15.96 -6.11
N GLY A 475 -19.83 -14.72 -6.10
CA GLY A 475 -19.16 -13.61 -6.79
C GLY A 475 -18.03 -13.00 -5.96
N VAL A 476 -17.02 -12.42 -6.60
CA VAL A 476 -15.94 -11.66 -5.92
C VAL A 476 -16.52 -10.54 -5.04
N LEU A 477 -16.01 -10.35 -3.82
CA LEU A 477 -16.47 -9.34 -2.85
C LEU A 477 -16.27 -7.91 -3.35
N ASP A 478 -15.06 -7.60 -3.81
CA ASP A 478 -14.70 -6.35 -4.47
C ASP A 478 -13.85 -6.62 -5.72
N LYS A 479 -14.47 -6.44 -6.90
CA LYS A 479 -13.81 -6.62 -8.20
C LYS A 479 -12.87 -5.47 -8.56
N CYS A 480 -12.92 -4.40 -7.80
CA CYS A 480 -12.16 -3.18 -8.03
C CYS A 480 -11.07 -2.96 -6.98
N TYR A 481 -10.90 -3.89 -6.03
CA TYR A 481 -9.79 -3.89 -5.08
C TYR A 481 -8.46 -3.67 -5.82
N HIS A 482 -7.70 -2.64 -5.41
CA HIS A 482 -6.44 -2.21 -6.03
C HIS A 482 -6.51 -1.87 -7.53
N LEU A 483 -7.70 -1.47 -8.03
CA LEU A 483 -7.90 -1.10 -9.43
C LEU A 483 -8.44 0.31 -9.59
N LEU A 484 -8.32 0.84 -10.81
CA LEU A 484 -8.83 2.15 -11.20
C LEU A 484 -10.34 2.33 -10.95
N CYS A 485 -11.10 1.24 -10.96
CA CYS A 485 -12.53 1.28 -10.72
C CYS A 485 -12.91 1.34 -9.24
N ASP A 486 -11.96 1.36 -8.29
CA ASP A 486 -12.23 1.67 -6.88
C ASP A 486 -12.52 3.17 -6.69
N ASP A 487 -13.61 3.61 -7.31
CA ASP A 487 -14.12 4.96 -7.33
C ASP A 487 -15.44 5.09 -6.54
N MET A 488 -16.09 6.24 -6.63
CA MET A 488 -17.34 6.52 -5.90
C MET A 488 -18.50 5.58 -6.24
N ASN A 489 -18.43 4.83 -7.35
CA ASN A 489 -19.44 3.87 -7.78
C ASN A 489 -19.14 2.45 -7.27
N ASN A 490 -18.00 2.22 -6.62
CA ASN A 490 -17.57 0.94 -6.09
C ASN A 490 -18.03 0.69 -4.64
N LEU A 491 -19.11 1.35 -4.19
CA LEU A 491 -19.52 1.34 -2.79
C LEU A 491 -20.90 0.73 -2.60
N SER A 492 -20.98 -0.31 -1.77
CA SER A 492 -22.21 -0.75 -1.14
C SER A 492 -22.57 0.17 0.02
N TRP A 493 -23.54 1.06 -0.20
CA TRP A 493 -24.02 1.97 0.83
C TRP A 493 -24.67 1.26 2.02
N ASP A 494 -25.24 0.09 1.83
CA ASP A 494 -25.81 -0.71 2.92
C ASP A 494 -24.70 -1.22 3.84
N ALA A 495 -23.62 -1.78 3.27
CA ALA A 495 -22.46 -2.22 4.04
C ALA A 495 -21.81 -1.04 4.76
N PHE A 496 -21.54 0.04 4.02
CA PHE A 496 -20.87 1.23 4.54
C PHE A 496 -21.64 1.82 5.74
N MET A 497 -22.96 2.02 5.60
CA MET A 497 -23.79 2.57 6.67
C MET A 497 -23.85 1.67 7.91
N VAL A 498 -23.93 0.34 7.74
CA VAL A 498 -23.96 -0.61 8.85
C VAL A 498 -22.61 -0.64 9.56
N ASN A 499 -21.51 -0.74 8.82
CA ASN A 499 -20.16 -0.78 9.36
C ASN A 499 -19.80 0.51 10.07
N THR A 500 -20.08 1.69 9.51
CA THR A 500 -19.84 2.97 10.20
C THR A 500 -20.67 3.10 11.49
N LYS A 501 -21.91 2.57 11.51
CA LYS A 501 -22.69 2.51 12.75
C LYS A 501 -22.12 1.52 13.75
N LEU A 502 -21.53 0.41 13.32
CA LEU A 502 -20.82 -0.49 14.21
C LEU A 502 -19.56 0.17 14.80
N ILE A 503 -18.82 0.95 14.01
CA ILE A 503 -17.70 1.77 14.51
C ILE A 503 -18.19 2.77 15.56
N ALA A 504 -19.31 3.46 15.31
CA ALA A 504 -19.93 4.31 16.30
C ALA A 504 -20.34 3.54 17.57
N HIS A 505 -20.87 2.31 17.42
CA HIS A 505 -21.24 1.46 18.53
C HIS A 505 -20.05 1.06 19.41
N SER A 506 -18.95 0.62 18.79
CA SER A 506 -17.72 0.20 19.49
C SER A 506 -17.04 1.39 20.19
N VAL A 507 -16.91 2.53 19.51
CA VAL A 507 -16.40 3.78 20.10
C VAL A 507 -17.25 4.20 21.29
N ALA A 508 -18.58 4.28 21.15
CA ALA A 508 -19.44 4.67 22.26
C ALA A 508 -19.36 3.71 23.46
N THR A 509 -19.22 2.41 23.19
CA THR A 509 -19.12 1.39 24.24
C THR A 509 -17.84 1.58 25.04
N PHE A 510 -16.68 1.57 24.38
CA PHE A 510 -15.40 1.65 25.08
C PHE A 510 -15.06 3.05 25.59
N ALA A 511 -15.51 4.11 24.91
CA ALA A 511 -15.36 5.48 25.41
C ALA A 511 -16.18 5.70 26.69
N ARG A 512 -17.27 4.93 26.88
CA ARG A 512 -18.11 4.99 28.08
C ARG A 512 -17.62 4.08 29.20
N SER A 513 -17.18 2.86 28.91
CA SER A 513 -16.68 1.93 29.92
C SER A 513 -15.84 0.80 29.31
N PHE A 514 -14.93 0.26 30.10
CA PHE A 514 -14.25 -1.02 29.85
C PHE A 514 -14.79 -2.14 30.75
N ASP A 515 -15.98 -1.97 31.34
CA ASP A 515 -16.62 -3.03 32.15
C ASP A 515 -16.78 -4.31 31.31
N GLY A 516 -16.23 -5.42 31.81
CA GLY A 516 -16.21 -6.70 31.09
C GLY A 516 -15.09 -6.84 30.06
N PHE A 517 -14.31 -5.78 29.80
CA PHE A 517 -13.11 -5.84 28.95
C PHE A 517 -11.86 -6.03 29.81
N PRO A 518 -10.92 -6.92 29.44
CA PRO A 518 -9.75 -7.22 30.27
C PRO A 518 -8.82 -6.01 30.43
N GLU A 519 -8.22 -5.90 31.61
CA GLU A 519 -7.14 -4.95 31.86
C GLU A 519 -5.88 -5.34 31.09
N ARG A 520 -5.12 -4.33 30.63
CA ARG A 520 -3.84 -4.57 29.97
C ARG A 520 -2.89 -5.24 30.95
N GLN A 521 -2.37 -6.40 30.57
CA GLN A 521 -1.24 -6.99 31.26
C GLN A 521 0.02 -6.27 30.76
N ASN A 522 0.85 -5.80 31.69
CA ASN A 522 2.16 -5.28 31.31
C ASN A 522 2.91 -6.40 30.60
N VAL A 523 3.29 -6.16 29.34
CA VAL A 523 4.24 -7.02 28.65
C VAL A 523 5.56 -6.82 29.39
N ASN A 524 5.82 -7.67 30.40
CA ASN A 524 7.16 -7.81 30.94
C ASN A 524 8.04 -8.20 29.76
N GLY A 525 9.14 -7.47 29.54
CA GLY A 525 10.03 -7.61 28.39
C GLY A 525 10.69 -8.99 28.27
N THR A 526 9.92 -10.03 28.01
CA THR A 526 10.37 -11.18 27.27
C THR A 526 10.28 -10.80 25.81
N SER A 527 11.42 -10.42 25.24
CA SER A 527 11.69 -10.68 23.83
C SER A 527 11.12 -12.06 23.51
N MET A 528 10.00 -12.14 22.80
CA MET A 528 9.71 -13.35 22.05
C MET A 528 10.92 -13.52 21.16
N GLY A 529 11.62 -14.64 21.35
CA GLY A 529 12.78 -15.00 20.57
C GLY A 529 12.36 -15.26 19.14
N ILE A 530 12.13 -14.18 18.39
CA ILE A 530 12.48 -14.17 16.99
C ILE A 530 14.01 -14.27 17.01
N THR A 531 14.55 -15.35 16.46
CA THR A 531 15.93 -15.39 15.99
C THR A 531 16.09 -14.36 14.86
N THR A 532 16.02 -13.08 15.19
CA THR A 532 16.62 -12.02 14.42
C THR A 532 18.09 -12.03 14.77
N ALA A 533 18.92 -12.22 13.74
CA ALA A 533 20.35 -11.96 13.85
C ALA A 533 20.52 -10.55 14.43
N THR A 534 20.96 -10.49 15.68
CA THR A 534 21.06 -9.25 16.44
C THR A 534 22.27 -8.47 15.93
N THR A 535 22.08 -7.65 14.90
CA THR A 535 23.09 -6.63 14.57
C THR A 535 23.02 -5.57 15.66
N THR A 536 23.98 -5.62 16.57
CA THR A 536 24.09 -4.73 17.71
C THR A 536 24.34 -3.30 17.22
N ILE A 537 23.31 -2.45 17.20
CA ILE A 537 23.49 -1.01 17.00
C ILE A 537 24.01 -0.42 18.31
N THR A 538 25.33 -0.35 18.45
CA THR A 538 25.96 0.54 19.44
C THR A 538 25.71 1.99 19.03
N THR A 539 24.79 2.66 19.72
CA THR A 539 24.64 4.11 19.66
C THR A 539 25.86 4.78 20.30
N LYS A 540 26.83 5.17 19.47
CA LYS A 540 27.73 6.28 19.78
C LYS A 540 27.34 7.44 18.90
N GLY A 541 26.91 8.52 19.54
CA GLY A 541 26.50 9.75 18.89
C GLY A 541 27.55 10.21 17.89
N ASN A 542 27.12 10.38 16.65
CA ASN A 542 27.86 11.16 15.68
C ASN A 542 26.89 11.99 14.84
N ARG A 543 27.37 13.19 14.56
CA ARG A 543 26.66 14.34 14.01
C ARG A 543 26.15 14.07 12.60
N TYR A 544 25.03 14.71 12.28
CA TYR A 544 24.48 14.98 10.96
C TYR A 544 25.53 14.89 9.84
N GLY A 545 25.43 13.81 9.06
CA GLY A 545 25.98 13.67 7.72
C GLY A 545 24.92 12.96 6.90
N MET A 546 24.53 13.55 5.76
CA MET A 546 23.53 13.00 4.84
C MET A 546 23.93 11.57 4.46
N ALA A 547 23.06 10.59 4.75
CA ALA A 547 23.24 9.22 4.30
C ALA A 547 23.10 9.19 2.76
N GLU A 548 24.12 8.69 2.06
CA GLU A 548 24.03 8.42 0.62
C GLU A 548 22.91 7.39 0.34
N PRO A 549 22.21 7.47 -0.81
CA PRO A 549 21.14 6.54 -1.15
C PRO A 549 21.66 5.10 -1.30
N LEU A 550 20.88 4.12 -0.80
CA LEU A 550 21.17 2.67 -0.86
C LEU A 550 21.36 2.13 -2.28
N PHE A 551 20.82 2.82 -3.29
CA PHE A 551 21.11 2.59 -4.70
C PHE A 551 21.51 3.90 -5.38
N LYS A 552 22.61 3.88 -6.15
CA LYS A 552 22.94 5.01 -7.03
C LYS A 552 21.92 5.08 -8.15
N TYR A 553 21.02 6.07 -8.03
CA TYR A 553 20.18 6.62 -9.07
C TYR A 553 20.88 6.60 -10.45
N ARG A 554 20.27 5.92 -11.42
CA ARG A 554 20.51 6.16 -12.85
C ARG A 554 19.15 6.41 -13.48
N ALA A 555 18.78 7.67 -13.59
CA ALA A 555 17.51 8.07 -14.17
C ALA A 555 17.76 8.78 -15.46
N ASP A 556 18.02 7.99 -16.48
CA ASP A 556 18.20 8.48 -17.82
C ASP A 556 18.55 7.28 -18.70
N LYS A 557 17.54 6.87 -19.46
CA LYS A 557 17.63 5.96 -20.62
C LYS A 557 17.60 4.48 -20.28
N LEU A 558 16.41 3.99 -19.98
CA LEU A 558 15.98 2.69 -20.47
C LEU A 558 14.81 2.90 -21.44
N ILE A 559 15.14 2.90 -22.73
CA ILE A 559 14.15 2.64 -23.77
C ILE A 559 14.11 1.10 -23.84
N VAL A 560 12.96 0.52 -23.49
CA VAL A 560 12.68 -0.91 -23.71
C VAL A 560 12.64 -1.18 -25.21
#